data_AF-A0A2C6D0I0-F1
#
_entry.id   AF-A0A2C6D0I0-F1
#
_cell.length_a   1.000
_cell.length_b   1.000
_cell.length_c   1.000
_cell.angle_alpha   90.00
_cell.angle_beta   90.00
_cell.angle_gamma   90.00
#
_symmetry.space_group_name_H-M   'P 1'
#
loop_
_entity.id
_entity.type
_entity.pdbx_description
1 polymer ?
#
loop_
_entity_poly.entity_id
_entity_poly.type
_entity_poly.pdbx_seq_one_letter_code
_entity_poly.pdbx_strand_id
1 'polypeptide(L)' 'MNRTKILRKFIRTRMALAETMQKIMDLNRTRKLTSTMPVVGKQEELAEELKILNATAEIQNKVMKRYEAQLNRDQQRA' A
#
# COMPACT_ATOMS: atom_id res chain seq x y z
N MET A 1 6.52 10.95 22.52
CA MET A 1 6.88 11.12 21.08
C MET A 1 6.12 12.33 20.56
N ASN A 2 6.74 13.23 19.78
CA ASN A 2 6.09 14.47 19.33
C ASN A 2 4.96 14.18 18.32
N ARG A 3 3.75 14.72 18.55
CA ARG A 3 2.56 14.60 17.69
C ARG A 3 2.87 14.95 16.23
N THR A 4 3.63 16.01 15.97
CA THR A 4 4.03 16.43 14.63
C THR A 4 4.86 15.37 13.92
N LYS A 5 5.70 14.63 14.65
CA LYS A 5 6.49 13.52 14.09
C LYS A 5 5.60 12.35 13.68
N ILE A 6 4.58 12.03 14.50
CA ILE A 6 3.60 10.96 14.19
C ILE A 6 2.77 11.38 12.97
N LEU A 7 2.29 12.62 12.92
CA LEU A 7 1.52 13.14 11.79
C LEU A 7 2.31 13.06 10.47
N ARG A 8 3.60 13.45 10.48
CA ARG A 8 4.48 13.30 9.31
C ARG A 8 4.62 11.84 8.88
N LYS A 9 4.79 10.92 9.83
CA LYS A 9 4.86 9.48 9.53
C LYS A 9 3.56 8.96 8.94
N PHE A 10 2.42 9.33 9.52
CA PHE A 10 1.09 9.00 9.01
C PHE A 10 0.90 9.45 7.56
N ILE A 11 1.20 10.73 7.25
CA ILE A 11 1.05 11.28 5.89
C ILE A 11 1.92 10.52 4.90
N ARG A 12 3.19 10.25 5.24
CA ARG A 12 4.10 9.48 4.37
C ARG A 12 3.60 8.06 4.14
N THR A 13 3.15 7.37 5.18
CA THR A 13 2.61 6.01 5.04
C THR A 13 1.34 6.00 4.19
N ARG A 14 0.47 7.01 4.33
CA ARG A 14 -0.74 7.16 3.51
C ARG A 14 -0.41 7.38 2.04
N MET A 15 0.59 8.21 1.72
CA MET A 15 1.06 8.42 0.35
C MET A 15 1.63 7.13 -0.24
N ALA A 16 2.50 6.44 0.50
CA ALA A 16 3.07 5.17 0.07
C ALA A 16 1.99 4.10 -0.19
N LEU A 17 0.96 4.04 0.65
CA LEU A 17 -0.18 3.14 0.46
C LEU A 17 -0.95 3.47 -0.84
N ALA A 18 -1.21 4.75 -1.10
CA ALA A 18 -1.88 5.18 -2.34
C ALA A 18 -1.06 4.82 -3.59
N GLU A 19 0.25 5.03 -3.56
CA GLU A 19 1.15 4.64 -4.65
C GLU A 19 1.17 3.11 -4.86
N THR A 20 1.24 2.32 -3.79
CA THR A 20 1.19 0.85 -3.86
C THR A 20 -0.15 0.38 -4.43
N MET A 21 -1.27 0.97 -4.02
CA MET A 21 -2.58 0.67 -4.60
C MET A 21 -2.63 0.98 -6.10
N GLN A 22 -2.08 2.12 -6.53
CA GLN A 22 -2.03 2.48 -7.94
C GLN A 22 -1.25 1.43 -8.75
N LYS A 23 -0.08 1.02 -8.27
CA LYS A 23 0.73 -0.04 -8.91
C LYS A 23 -0.03 -1.37 -9.01
N ILE A 24 -0.77 -1.76 -7.97
CA ILE A 24 -1.61 -2.97 -8.00
C ILE A 24 -2.67 -2.86 -9.11
N MET A 25 -3.32 -1.70 -9.25
CA MET A 25 -4.32 -1.49 -10.30
C MET A 25 -3.70 -1.54 -11.70
N ASP A 26 -2.55 -0.89 -11.89
CA ASP A 26 -1.83 -0.86 -13.17
C ASP A 26 -1.35 -2.26 -13.58
N LEU A 27 -0.82 -3.05 -12.64
CA LEU A 27 -0.43 -4.43 -12.88
C LEU A 27 -1.61 -5.34 -13.17
N ASN A 28 -2.74 -5.17 -12.46
CA ASN A 28 -3.95 -5.93 -12.78
C ASN A 28 -4.49 -5.60 -14.17
N ARG A 29 -4.45 -4.32 -14.58
CA ARG A 29 -4.80 -3.90 -15.94
C ARG A 29 -3.87 -4.56 -16.96
N THR A 30 -2.57 -4.55 -16.70
CA THR A 30 -1.56 -5.18 -17.56
C THR A 30 -1.78 -6.68 -17.67
N ARG A 31 -1.98 -7.36 -16.54
CA ARG A 31 -2.26 -8.81 -16.45
C ARG A 31 -3.49 -9.21 -17.26
N LYS A 32 -4.55 -8.40 -17.21
CA LYS A 32 -5.77 -8.57 -18.01
C LYS A 32 -5.53 -8.37 -19.51
N LEU A 33 -4.68 -7.42 -19.89
CA LEU A 33 -4.35 -7.17 -21.31
C LEU A 33 -3.43 -8.26 -21.88
N THR A 34 -2.54 -8.82 -21.07
CA THR A 34 -1.60 -9.87 -21.47
C THR A 34 -2.17 -11.26 -21.32
N SER A 35 -3.35 -11.44 -20.72
CA SER A 35 -3.99 -12.76 -20.64
C SER A 35 -4.55 -13.23 -21.98
N THR A 36 -4.86 -12.30 -22.90
CA THR A 36 -5.33 -12.60 -24.26
C THR A 36 -4.19 -12.85 -25.25
N MET A 37 -2.95 -12.47 -24.92
CA MET A 37 -1.74 -12.74 -25.71
C MET A 37 -0.68 -13.34 -24.78
N PRO A 38 -0.74 -14.66 -24.52
CA PRO A 38 0.10 -15.30 -23.52
C PRO A 38 1.57 -15.25 -23.95
N VAL A 39 2.34 -14.43 -23.23
CA VAL A 39 3.80 -14.50 -23.22
C VAL A 39 4.18 -15.47 -22.11
N VAL A 40 4.99 -16.48 -22.44
CA VAL A 40 5.45 -17.50 -21.48
C VAL A 40 6.09 -16.81 -20.26
N GLY A 41 5.73 -17.24 -19.05
CA GLY A 41 6.26 -16.70 -17.78
C GLY A 41 5.66 -15.35 -17.32
N LYS A 42 5.18 -14.51 -18.23
CA LYS A 42 4.71 -13.15 -17.88
C LYS A 42 3.52 -13.13 -16.91
N GLN A 43 2.63 -14.12 -16.97
CA GLN A 43 1.49 -14.20 -16.05
C GLN A 43 1.93 -14.59 -14.63
N GLU A 44 2.95 -15.43 -14.51
CA GLU A 44 3.51 -15.85 -13.22
C GLU A 44 4.30 -14.71 -12.58
N GLU A 45 5.10 -14.00 -13.36
CA GLU A 45 5.82 -12.79 -12.92
C GLU A 45 4.86 -11.73 -12.38
N LEU A 46 3.80 -11.41 -13.13
CA LEU A 46 2.77 -10.46 -12.69
C LEU A 46 2.03 -10.94 -11.44
N ALA A 47 1.82 -12.25 -11.29
CA ALA A 47 1.16 -12.81 -10.12
C ALA A 47 2.03 -12.69 -8.85
N GLU A 48 3.33 -12.98 -8.94
CA GLU A 48 4.26 -12.80 -7.82
C GLU A 48 4.43 -11.32 -7.45
N GLU A 49 4.53 -10.43 -8.44
CA GLU A 49 4.61 -8.98 -8.17
C GLU A 49 3.34 -8.47 -7.47
N LEU A 50 2.16 -8.89 -7.94
CA LEU A 50 0.89 -8.56 -7.28
C LEU A 50 0.82 -9.08 -5.84
N LYS A 51 1.32 -10.29 -5.58
CA LYS A 51 1.37 -10.88 -4.22
C LYS A 51 2.24 -10.03 -3.29
N ILE A 52 3.42 -9.62 -3.73
CA ILE A 52 4.33 -8.76 -2.96
C ILE A 52 3.70 -7.40 -2.68
N LEU A 53 3.08 -6.78 -3.69
CA LEU A 53 2.44 -5.47 -3.54
C LEU A 53 1.23 -5.53 -2.61
N ASN A 54 0.42 -6.60 -2.67
CA ASN A 54 -0.69 -6.80 -1.73
C ASN A 54 -0.19 -6.92 -0.29
N ALA A 55 0.85 -7.71 -0.04
CA ALA A 55 1.47 -7.82 1.29
C ALA A 55 2.02 -6.47 1.77
N THR A 56 2.65 -5.71 0.86
CA THR A 56 3.17 -4.37 1.14
C THR A 56 2.04 -3.40 1.52
N ALA A 57 0.93 -3.40 0.76
CA ALA A 57 -0.24 -2.59 1.04
C ALA A 57 -0.86 -2.94 2.39
N GLU A 58 -0.93 -4.23 2.74
CA GLU A 58 -1.45 -4.67 4.03
C GLU A 58 -0.58 -4.15 5.19
N ILE A 59 0.75 -4.24 5.07
CA ILE A 59 1.69 -3.72 6.06
C ILE A 59 1.53 -2.20 6.19
N GLN A 60 1.52 -1.46 5.08
CA GLN A 60 1.34 -0.01 5.08
C GLN A 60 0.02 0.40 5.73
N ASN A 61 -1.08 -0.31 5.43
CA ASN A 61 -2.38 -0.07 6.06
C ASN A 61 -2.35 -0.32 7.58
N LYS A 62 -1.74 -1.43 8.03
CA LYS A 62 -1.57 -1.73 9.47
C LYS A 62 -0.77 -0.63 10.18
N VAL A 63 0.31 -0.15 9.56
CA VAL A 63 1.15 0.93 10.11
C VAL A 63 0.38 2.25 10.15
N MET A 64 -0.35 2.59 9.08
CA MET A 64 -1.18 3.79 9.01
C MET A 64 -2.22 3.82 10.12
N LYS A 65 -2.98 2.72 10.31
CA LYS A 65 -3.98 2.58 11.38
C LYS A 65 -3.36 2.73 12.78
N ARG A 66 -2.13 2.25 12.99
CA ARG A 66 -1.41 2.45 14.26
C ARG A 66 -1.10 3.93 14.51
N TYR A 67 -0.62 4.66 13.51
CA TYR A 67 -0.36 6.11 13.65
C TYR A 67 -1.64 6.91 13.83
N GLU A 68 -2.71 6.56 13.12
CA GLU A 68 -4.03 7.16 13.29
C GLU A 68 -4.55 6.98 14.73
N ALA A 69 -4.52 5.74 15.24
CA ALA A 69 -4.92 5.45 16.62
C ALA A 69 -4.07 6.19 17.65
N GLN A 70 -2.79 6.45 17.36
CA GLN A 70 -1.92 7.22 18.23
C GLN A 70 -2.27 8.71 18.21
N LEU A 71 -2.51 9.30 17.03
CA LEU A 71 -2.94 10.69 16.89
C LEU A 71 -4.28 10.95 17.59
N ASN A 72 -5.22 10.02 17.51
CA ASN A 72 -6.52 10.12 18.15
C ASN A 72 -6.41 10.09 19.69
N ARG A 73 -5.53 9.24 20.25
CA ARG A 73 -5.25 9.21 21.69
C ARG A 73 -4.64 10.51 22.20
N ASP A 74 -3.73 11.10 21.42
CA ASP A 74 -3.12 12.39 21.78
C ASP A 74 -4.16 13.53 21.75
N GLN A 75 -5.16 13.46 20.87
CA GLN A 75 -6.25 14.44 20.79
C GLN A 75 -7.23 14.35 21.98
N GLN A 76 -7.44 13.16 22.55
CA GLN A 76 -8.32 12.98 23.73
C GLN A 76 -7.66 13.42 25.05
N ARG A 77 -6.35 13.67 25.05
CA ARG A 77 -5.56 14.06 26.24
C ARG A 77 -5.22 15.55 26.28
N ALA A 78 -5.48 16.27 25.20
CA ALA A 78 -5.31 17.72 25.08
C ALA A 78 -6.64 18.41 25.32
#